data_AF-A0A2S3Y5M7-F1
#
_entry.id   AF-A0A2S3Y5M7-F1
#
_cell.length_a   1.000
_cell.length_b   1.000
_cell.length_c   1.000
_cell.angle_alpha   90.00
_cell.angle_beta   90.00
_cell.angle_gamma   90.00
#
_symmetry.space_group_name_H-M   'P 1'
#
loop_
_entity.id
_entity.type
_entity.pdbx_description
1 polymer ?
#
loop_
_entity_poly.entity_id
_entity_poly.type
_entity_poly.pdbx_seq_one_letter_code
_entity_poly.pdbx_strand_id
1 'polypeptide(L)' 'MNNDPWRVRFRREDELVEQLQAQLLEAAERRGAALVEGFAELGSVYAVAKEVGKSYTATSNAIKKYRPEGHTTE' A
#
# COMPACT_ATOMS: atom_id res chain seq x y z
N MET A 1 1.63 25.15 26.25
CA MET A 1 2.59 24.83 25.18
C MET A 1 3.55 23.79 25.72
N ASN A 2 3.87 22.76 24.95
CA ASN A 2 4.89 21.79 25.37
C ASN A 2 6.23 22.53 25.53
N ASN A 3 6.76 22.58 26.77
CA ASN A 3 8.00 23.26 27.14
C ASN A 3 9.25 22.40 26.91
N ASP A 4 9.11 21.20 26.36
CA ASP A 4 10.24 20.35 25.98
C ASP A 4 11.16 21.08 24.97
N PRO A 5 12.49 20.91 25.09
CA PRO A 5 13.43 21.40 24.09
C PRO A 5 13.04 20.92 22.69
N TRP A 6 13.19 21.78 21.67
CA TRP A 6 12.76 21.45 20.32
C TRP A 6 13.38 20.15 19.78
N ARG A 7 14.61 19.81 20.19
CA ARG A 7 15.28 18.56 19.81
C ARG A 7 14.56 17.31 20.32
N VAL A 8 14.00 17.37 21.53
CA VAL A 8 13.23 16.26 22.13
C VAL A 8 11.90 16.11 21.39
N ARG A 9 11.21 17.21 21.10
CA ARG A 9 9.97 17.21 20.32
C ARG A 9 10.22 16.65 18.92
N PHE A 10 11.28 17.10 18.24
CA PHE A 10 11.65 16.61 16.92
C PHE A 10 11.89 15.09 16.91
N ARG A 11 12.73 14.57 17.81
CA ARG A 11 12.99 13.11 17.87
C ARG A 11 11.73 12.30 18.10
N ARG A 12 10.83 12.76 18.98
CA ARG A 12 9.55 12.09 19.22
C ARG A 12 8.68 12.02 17.97
N GLU A 13 8.59 13.10 17.21
CA GLU A 13 7.82 13.11 15.96
C GLU A 13 8.50 12.25 14.87
N ASP A 14 9.84 12.23 14.84
CA ASP A 14 10.62 11.40 13.91
C ASP A 14 10.36 9.90 14.18
N GLU A 15 10.45 9.48 15.44
CA GLU A 15 10.10 8.12 15.89
C GLU A 15 8.64 7.75 15.56
N LEU A 16 7.71 8.70 15.69
CA LEU A 16 6.31 8.48 15.31
C LEU A 16 6.15 8.32 13.79
N VAL A 17 6.84 9.14 13.00
CA VAL A 17 6.83 9.03 11.53
C VAL A 17 7.36 7.66 11.10
N GLU A 18 8.44 7.17 11.69
CA GLU A 18 8.98 5.83 11.40
C GLU A 18 7.96 4.73 11.68
N GLN A 19 7.27 4.80 12.83
CA GLN A 19 6.23 3.83 13.18
C GLN A 19 5.04 3.88 12.21
N LEU A 20 4.58 5.08 11.85
CA LEU A 20 3.49 5.27 10.90
C LEU A 20 3.88 4.80 9.49
N GLN A 21 5.12 5.01 9.09
CA GLN A 21 5.64 4.49 7.82
C GLN A 21 5.65 2.96 7.79
N ALA A 22 6.07 2.30 8.88
CA ALA A 22 6.01 0.85 8.98
C ALA A 22 4.56 0.33 8.87
N GLN A 23 3.63 0.94 9.62
CA GLN A 23 2.20 0.57 9.54
C GLN A 23 1.61 0.82 8.14
N LEU A 24 2.02 1.91 7.48
CA LEU A 24 1.58 2.24 6.13
C LEU A 24 2.10 1.22 5.11
N LEU A 25 3.33 0.75 5.27
CA LEU A 25 3.92 -0.28 4.41
C LEU A 25 3.14 -1.60 4.53
N GLU A 26 2.90 -2.08 5.75
CA GLU A 26 2.12 -3.29 5.97
C GLU A 26 0.67 -3.16 5.43
N ALA A 27 0.04 -2.00 5.63
CA ALA A 27 -1.28 -1.74 5.09
C ALA A 27 -1.27 -1.72 3.56
N ALA A 28 -0.20 -1.22 2.94
CA ALA A 28 -0.03 -1.23 1.50
C ALA A 28 0.13 -2.65 0.94
N GLU A 29 0.84 -3.53 1.64
CA GLU A 29 0.96 -4.95 1.29
C GLU A 29 -0.40 -5.66 1.33
N ARG A 30 -1.12 -5.54 2.45
CA ARG A 30 -2.46 -6.14 2.62
C ARG A 30 -3.44 -5.65 1.57
N ARG A 31 -3.44 -4.34 1.28
CA ARG A 31 -4.28 -3.75 0.21
C ARG A 31 -3.84 -4.22 -1.17
N GLY A 32 -2.55 -4.35 -1.41
CA GLY A 32 -1.99 -4.88 -2.65
C GLY A 32 -2.48 -6.29 -2.95
N ALA A 33 -2.39 -7.18 -1.96
CA ALA A 33 -2.90 -8.56 -2.06
C ALA A 33 -4.42 -8.58 -2.37
N ALA A 34 -5.22 -7.76 -1.68
CA ALA A 34 -6.65 -7.65 -1.96
C ALA A 34 -6.95 -7.17 -3.40
N LEU A 35 -6.12 -6.29 -3.98
CA LEU A 35 -6.27 -5.89 -5.38
C LEU A 35 -5.95 -7.04 -6.35
N VAL A 36 -5.02 -7.93 -6.01
CA VAL A 36 -4.71 -9.12 -6.81
C VAL A 36 -5.88 -10.11 -6.77
N GLU A 37 -6.48 -10.32 -5.59
CA GLU A 37 -7.70 -11.11 -5.43
C GLU A 37 -8.86 -10.53 -6.25
N GLY A 38 -9.12 -9.23 -6.12
CA GLY A 38 -10.13 -8.55 -6.93
C GLY A 38 -9.86 -8.64 -8.44
N PHE A 39 -8.59 -8.66 -8.86
CA PHE A 39 -8.24 -8.88 -10.26
C PHE A 39 -8.54 -10.31 -10.71
N ALA A 40 -8.27 -11.31 -9.86
CA ALA A 40 -8.62 -12.70 -10.13
C ALA A 40 -10.14 -12.90 -10.22
N GLU A 41 -10.92 -12.19 -9.40
CA GLU A 41 -12.38 -12.24 -9.40
C GLU A 41 -13.00 -11.49 -10.60
N LEU A 42 -12.59 -10.25 -10.85
CA LEU A 42 -13.22 -9.37 -11.85
C LEU A 42 -12.60 -9.49 -13.25
N GLY A 43 -11.46 -10.17 -13.38
CA GLY A 43 -10.80 -10.49 -14.65
C GLY A 43 -10.15 -9.31 -15.39
N SER A 44 -10.23 -8.09 -14.86
CA SER A 44 -9.58 -6.92 -15.49
C SER A 44 -9.14 -5.86 -14.49
N VAL A 45 -7.99 -5.22 -14.75
CA VAL A 45 -7.48 -4.12 -13.92
C VAL A 45 -8.45 -2.92 -13.93
N TYR A 46 -9.14 -2.70 -15.06
CA TYR A 46 -10.12 -1.63 -15.18
C TYR A 46 -11.32 -1.84 -14.25
N ALA A 47 -11.87 -3.06 -14.19
CA ALA A 47 -12.99 -3.37 -13.29
C ALA A 47 -12.60 -3.18 -11.82
N VAL A 48 -11.42 -3.66 -11.42
CA VAL A 48 -10.89 -3.44 -10.07
C VAL A 48 -10.73 -1.96 -9.77
N ALA A 49 -10.10 -1.20 -10.68
CA ALA A 49 -9.88 0.24 -10.51
C ALA A 49 -11.19 1.02 -10.32
N LYS A 50 -12.23 0.64 -11.08
CA LYS A 50 -13.58 1.20 -10.96
C LYS A 50 -14.20 0.86 -9.60
N GLU A 51 -14.09 -0.38 -9.16
CA GLU A 51 -14.65 -0.84 -7.88
C GLU A 51 -14.01 -0.12 -6.68
N VAL A 52 -12.68 0.01 -6.66
CA VAL A 52 -11.97 0.66 -5.53
C VAL A 52 -11.87 2.18 -5.65
N GLY A 53 -12.43 2.78 -6.71
CA GLY A 53 -12.38 4.22 -6.97
C GLY A 53 -10.96 4.77 -7.14
N LYS A 54 -10.08 4.02 -7.83
CA LYS A 54 -8.68 4.41 -8.08
C LYS A 54 -8.38 4.52 -9.56
N SER A 55 -7.27 5.19 -9.89
CA SER A 55 -6.83 5.25 -11.28
C SER A 55 -6.37 3.89 -11.78
N TYR A 56 -6.55 3.64 -13.07
CA TYR A 56 -6.09 2.43 -13.72
C TYR A 56 -4.58 2.20 -13.48
N THR A 57 -3.76 3.24 -13.68
CA THR A 57 -2.30 3.14 -13.53
C THR A 57 -1.88 2.77 -12.11
N ALA A 58 -2.48 3.38 -11.08
CA ALA A 58 -2.16 3.06 -9.69
C ALA A 58 -2.57 1.61 -9.36
N THR A 59 -3.73 1.18 -9.83
CA THR A 59 -4.25 -0.18 -9.62
C THR A 59 -3.40 -1.21 -10.35
N SER A 60 -3.04 -0.94 -11.61
CA SER A 60 -2.16 -1.80 -12.42
C SER A 60 -0.80 -2.00 -11.76
N ASN A 61 -0.19 -0.91 -11.30
CA ASN A 61 1.12 -0.96 -10.65
C ASN A 61 1.07 -1.70 -9.32
N ALA A 62 0.00 -1.50 -8.53
CA ALA A 62 -0.18 -2.24 -7.28
C ALA A 62 -0.37 -3.74 -7.54
N ILE A 63 -1.26 -4.12 -8.46
CA ILE A 63 -1.46 -5.54 -8.82
C ILE A 63 -0.16 -6.15 -9.32
N LYS A 64 0.58 -5.49 -10.23
CA LYS A 64 1.86 -6.00 -10.72
C LYS A 64 2.89 -6.18 -9.62
N LYS A 65 2.96 -5.24 -8.68
CA LYS A 65 3.92 -5.26 -7.57
C LYS A 65 3.65 -6.41 -6.59
N TYR A 66 2.39 -6.73 -6.34
CA TYR A 66 1.99 -7.68 -5.29
C TYR A 66 1.43 -9.00 -5.81
N ARG A 67 1.26 -9.16 -7.13
CA ARG A 67 0.94 -10.45 -7.71
C ARG A 67 2.16 -11.34 -7.54
N PRO A 68 2.05 -12.48 -6.84
CA PRO A 68 3.16 -13.44 -6.81
C PRO A 68 3.50 -13.80 -8.25
N GLU A 69 4.79 -13.79 -8.59
CA GLU A 69 5.26 -14.26 -9.90
C GLU A 69 4.75 -15.69 -10.08
N GLY A 70 3.68 -15.83 -10.85
CA GLY A 70 3.17 -17.14 -11.23
C GLY A 70 4.19 -17.74 -12.16
N HIS A 71 4.85 -18.81 -11.69
CA HIS A 71 5.42 -19.88 -12.48
C HIS A 71 4.81 -19.91 -13.89
N THR A 72 5.62 -19.66 -14.90
CA THR A 72 5.40 -20.21 -16.23
C THR A 72 5.33 -21.73 -16.05
N THR A 73 4.13 -22.30 -15.98
CA THR A 73 3.96 -23.72 -16.24
C THR A 73 4.16 -23.88 -17.74
N GLU A 74 5.41 -24.12 -18.14
CA GLU A 74 5.72 -24.84 -19.39
C GLU A 74 5.64 -26.35 -19.15
#